data_AF-T2J1K6-F1
#
_entry.id   AF-T2J1K6-F1
#
_cell.length_a   1.000
_cell.length_b   1.000
_cell.length_c   1.000
_cell.angle_alpha   90.00
_cell.angle_beta   90.00
_cell.angle_gamma   90.00
#
_symmetry.space_group_name_H-M   'P 1'
#
loop_
_entity.id
_entity.type
_entity.pdbx_description
1 polymer ?
#
loop_
_entity_poly.entity_id
_entity_poly.type
_entity_poly.pdbx_seq_one_letter_code
_entity_poly.pdbx_strand_id
1 'polypeptide(L)'
;MGGGNWIPELVEIAGGRILLSSKGEHSPYITWENLIAANPEVIVIMPCGFDLERTEKEAQILRNHSDWKNLKAVKNGQVFIVDGNAYFNRPSQRLVDSTEILAEILHPSLFNYGFKGKSWKALTV
;
A
#
# COMPACT_ATOMS: atom_id res chain seq x y z
N MET A 1 -1.98 -3.73 10.39
CA MET A 1 -0.54 -4.10 10.47
C MET A 1 0.21 -3.33 9.39
N GLY A 2 1.47 -2.99 9.63
CA GLY A 2 2.37 -2.41 8.63
C GLY A 2 3.02 -3.47 7.75
N GLY A 3 3.59 -3.06 6.61
CA GLY A 3 4.41 -3.93 5.78
C GLY A 3 5.82 -4.05 6.36
N GLY A 4 6.14 -5.15 7.02
CA GLY A 4 7.50 -5.49 7.45
C GLY A 4 8.23 -6.39 6.44
N ASN A 5 9.27 -7.06 6.92
CA ASN A 5 10.12 -7.99 6.16
C ASN A 5 10.79 -7.30 4.97
N TRP A 6 10.45 -7.70 3.74
CA TRP A 6 10.99 -7.14 2.50
C TRP A 6 10.24 -5.91 2.00
N ILE A 7 9.03 -5.62 2.51
CA ILE A 7 8.19 -4.53 1.99
C ILE A 7 8.88 -3.14 2.09
N PRO A 8 9.53 -2.77 3.22
CA PRO A 8 10.27 -1.51 3.31
C PRO A 8 11.32 -1.34 2.21
N GLU A 9 12.02 -2.42 1.88
CA GLU A 9 13.04 -2.41 0.83
C GLU A 9 12.43 -2.26 -0.56
N LEU A 10 11.29 -2.91 -0.84
CA LEU A 10 10.61 -2.70 -2.13
C LEU A 10 10.11 -1.25 -2.28
N VAL A 11 9.61 -0.65 -1.19
CA VAL A 11 9.20 0.76 -1.17
C VAL A 11 10.39 1.67 -1.44
N GLU A 12 11.54 1.41 -0.84
CA GLU A 12 12.77 2.17 -1.06
C GLU A 12 13.27 2.04 -2.51
N ILE A 13 13.31 0.82 -3.07
CA ILE A 13 13.70 0.58 -4.47
C ILE A 13 12.74 1.29 -5.43
N ALA A 14 11.45 1.31 -5.12
CA ALA A 14 10.44 2.01 -5.91
C ALA A 14 10.50 3.54 -5.78
N GLY A 15 11.46 4.10 -5.02
CA GLY A 15 11.65 5.55 -4.85
C GLY A 15 10.84 6.17 -3.71
N GLY A 16 10.19 5.35 -2.88
CA GLY A 16 9.40 5.77 -1.74
C GLY A 16 10.17 5.75 -0.41
N ARG A 17 9.50 6.22 0.64
CA ARG A 17 9.99 6.14 2.02
C ARG A 17 8.93 5.52 2.92
N ILE A 18 9.26 4.42 3.58
CA ILE A 18 8.39 3.79 4.57
C ILE A 18 8.36 4.65 5.85
N LEU A 19 7.20 4.77 6.50
CA LEU A 19 7.05 5.62 7.70
C LEU A 19 6.87 4.86 9.00
N LEU A 20 6.29 3.65 8.93
CA LEU A 20 5.73 2.95 10.10
C LEU A 20 6.23 1.50 10.22
N SER A 21 7.32 1.16 9.54
CA SER A 21 8.00 -0.13 9.63
C SER A 21 9.47 -0.03 9.22
N SER A 22 10.25 -1.05 9.56
CA SER A 22 11.70 -1.10 9.32
C SER A 22 12.08 -2.32 8.47
N LYS A 23 13.14 -2.18 7.66
CA LYS A 23 13.67 -3.24 6.81
C LYS A 23 14.09 -4.45 7.65
N GLY A 24 13.68 -5.65 7.23
CA GLY A 24 14.04 -6.91 7.89
C GLY A 24 13.31 -7.20 9.20
N GLU A 25 12.52 -6.27 9.74
CA GLU A 25 11.74 -6.48 10.95
C GLU A 25 10.35 -7.03 10.64
N HIS A 26 9.75 -7.75 11.59
CA HIS A 26 8.38 -8.23 11.44
C HIS A 26 7.37 -7.09 11.25
N SER A 27 6.27 -7.40 10.58
CA SER A 27 5.16 -6.47 10.36
C SER A 27 4.61 -5.94 11.71
N PRO A 28 4.76 -4.64 12.01
CA PRO A 28 4.28 -4.10 13.27
C PRO A 28 2.75 -3.95 13.26
N TYR A 29 2.15 -3.91 14.44
CA TYR A 29 0.80 -3.38 14.58
C TYR A 29 0.86 -1.85 14.47
N ILE A 30 0.06 -1.31 13.54
CA ILE A 30 -0.10 0.14 13.37
C ILE A 30 -1.43 0.52 14.02
N THR A 31 -1.37 1.41 15.00
CA THR A 31 -2.56 2.02 15.60
C THR A 31 -3.01 3.23 14.78
N TRP A 32 -4.25 3.68 15.01
CA TRP A 32 -4.77 4.89 14.35
C TRP A 32 -3.98 6.13 14.75
N GLU A 33 -3.59 6.25 16.02
CA GLU A 33 -2.80 7.37 16.52
C GLU A 33 -1.45 7.46 15.79
N ASN A 34 -0.77 6.34 15.60
CA ASN A 34 0.50 6.29 14.86
C ASN A 34 0.31 6.64 13.38
N LEU A 35 -0.76 6.14 12.75
CA LEU A 35 -1.07 6.47 11.35
C LEU A 35 -1.35 7.97 11.17
N ILE A 36 -2.14 8.55 12.08
CA ILE A 36 -2.48 9.98 12.08
C ILE A 36 -1.24 10.83 12.32
N ALA A 37 -0.39 10.46 13.29
CA ALA A 37 0.84 11.17 13.59
C ALA A 37 1.85 11.13 12.43
N ALA A 38 1.97 9.98 11.75
CA ALA A 38 2.84 9.86 10.58
C ALA A 38 2.32 10.59 9.34
N ASN A 39 0.99 10.75 9.21
CA ASN A 39 0.29 11.48 8.16
C ASN A 39 0.87 11.27 6.73
N PRO A 40 0.80 10.03 6.20
CA PRO A 40 1.45 9.67 4.94
C PRO A 40 0.91 10.44 3.73
N GLU A 41 1.77 10.61 2.72
CA GLU A 41 1.40 11.17 1.41
C GLU A 41 0.71 10.14 0.52
N VAL A 42 1.05 8.86 0.68
CA VAL A 42 0.49 7.72 -0.05
C VAL A 42 0.18 6.61 0.93
N ILE A 43 -0.98 5.96 0.78
CA ILE A 43 -1.35 4.75 1.53
C ILE A 43 -1.57 3.63 0.52
N VAL A 44 -0.94 2.47 0.76
CA VAL A 44 -1.16 1.24 0.01
C VAL A 44 -1.75 0.18 0.92
N ILE A 45 -2.96 -0.30 0.58
CA ILE A 45 -3.70 -1.31 1.32
C ILE A 45 -3.48 -2.66 0.65
N MET A 46 -2.82 -3.56 1.37
CA MET A 46 -2.34 -4.86 0.86
C MET A 46 -2.65 -6.03 1.82
N PRO A 47 -3.93 -6.35 2.07
CA PRO A 47 -4.31 -7.40 3.00
C PRO A 47 -3.82 -8.78 2.55
N CYS A 48 -3.43 -9.60 3.53
CA CYS A 48 -2.98 -10.95 3.25
C CYS A 48 -4.15 -11.84 2.77
N GLY A 49 -3.92 -12.62 1.71
CA GLY A 49 -4.90 -13.59 1.20
C GLY A 49 -6.09 -13.01 0.42
N PHE A 50 -6.10 -11.70 0.14
CA PHE A 50 -7.16 -11.06 -0.64
C PHE A 50 -6.65 -10.72 -2.04
N ASP A 51 -7.49 -10.98 -3.04
CA ASP A 51 -7.32 -10.43 -4.38
C ASP A 51 -7.72 -8.95 -4.41
N LEU A 52 -7.60 -8.33 -5.59
CA LEU A 52 -7.89 -6.91 -5.76
C LEU A 52 -9.36 -6.56 -5.50
N GLU A 53 -10.31 -7.38 -5.98
CA GLU A 53 -11.75 -7.14 -5.83
C GLU A 53 -12.17 -7.22 -4.36
N ARG A 54 -11.73 -8.26 -3.64
CA ARG A 54 -12.00 -8.39 -2.22
C ARG A 54 -11.35 -7.26 -1.43
N THR A 55 -10.12 -6.87 -1.77
CA THR A 55 -9.44 -5.75 -1.12
C THR A 55 -10.25 -4.45 -1.28
N GLU A 56 -10.80 -4.18 -2.47
CA GLU A 56 -11.64 -3.01 -2.72
C GLU A 56 -12.89 -2.96 -1.83
N LYS A 57 -13.58 -4.10 -1.70
CA LYS A 57 -14.78 -4.23 -0.87
C LYS A 57 -14.47 -4.04 0.61
N GLU A 58 -13.44 -4.71 1.11
CA GLU A 58 -13.11 -4.73 2.53
C GLU A 58 -12.45 -3.40 2.98
N ALA A 59 -11.69 -2.74 2.10
CA ALA A 59 -11.07 -1.45 2.41
C ALA A 59 -12.08 -0.33 2.72
N GLN A 60 -13.35 -0.49 2.32
CA GLN A 60 -14.40 0.48 2.61
C GLN A 60 -14.62 0.70 4.10
N ILE A 61 -14.34 -0.30 4.95
CA ILE A 61 -14.49 -0.19 6.40
C ILE A 61 -13.63 0.94 7.01
N LEU A 62 -12.50 1.28 6.36
CA LEU A 62 -11.62 2.35 6.83
C LEU A 62 -12.31 3.71 6.85
N ARG A 63 -13.30 3.92 5.96
CA ARG A 63 -14.09 5.16 5.90
C ARG A 63 -14.94 5.41 7.16
N ASN A 64 -15.21 4.37 7.95
CA ASN A 64 -15.99 4.49 9.17
C ASN A 64 -15.21 5.16 10.31
N HIS A 65 -13.88 5.27 10.20
CA HIS A 65 -13.07 5.97 11.19
C HIS A 65 -13.12 7.49 10.95
N SER A 66 -13.46 8.27 11.99
CA SER A 66 -13.66 9.72 11.90
C SER A 66 -12.47 10.47 11.29
N ASP A 67 -11.26 10.02 11.60
CA ASP A 67 -10.01 10.65 11.16
C ASP A 67 -9.50 10.19 9.80
N TRP A 68 -10.12 9.16 9.20
CA TRP A 68 -9.70 8.65 7.90
C TRP A 68 -9.68 9.78 6.85
N LYS A 69 -10.77 10.55 6.76
CA LYS A 69 -10.89 11.70 5.84
C LYS A 69 -9.90 12.84 6.12
N ASN A 70 -9.25 12.85 7.30
CA ASN A 70 -8.34 13.91 7.70
C ASN A 70 -6.91 13.68 7.19
N LEU A 71 -6.55 12.43 6.87
CA LEU A 71 -5.23 12.05 6.39
C LEU A 71 -4.90 12.72 5.04
N LYS A 72 -3.64 13.14 4.88
CA LYS A 72 -3.15 13.80 3.66
C LYS A 72 -3.35 12.93 2.42
N ALA A 73 -2.98 11.64 2.49
CA ALA A 73 -3.21 10.69 1.42
C ALA A 73 -4.67 10.61 0.98
N VAL A 74 -5.62 10.59 1.93
CA VAL A 74 -7.06 10.51 1.62
C VAL A 74 -7.55 11.77 0.93
N LYS A 75 -7.22 12.95 1.45
CA LYS A 75 -7.61 14.24 0.87
C LYS A 75 -7.10 14.43 -0.56
N ASN A 76 -5.93 13.86 -0.86
CA ASN A 76 -5.30 13.99 -2.18
C ASN A 76 -5.63 12.82 -3.12
N GLY A 77 -6.52 11.90 -2.73
CA GLY A 77 -6.84 10.71 -3.53
C GLY A 77 -5.65 9.77 -3.76
N GLN A 78 -4.67 9.78 -2.84
CA GLN A 78 -3.45 8.97 -2.88
C GLN A 78 -3.59 7.73 -1.98
N VAL A 79 -4.74 7.07 -2.05
CA VAL A 79 -4.97 5.79 -1.39
C VAL A 79 -5.16 4.73 -2.46
N PHE A 80 -4.38 3.67 -2.36
CA PHE A 80 -4.33 2.61 -3.36
C PHE A 80 -4.57 1.26 -2.69
N ILE A 81 -5.20 0.37 -3.44
CA ILE A 81 -5.39 -1.03 -3.09
C ILE A 81 -4.61 -1.90 -4.06
N VAL A 82 -4.11 -3.02 -3.58
CA VAL A 82 -3.38 -4.00 -4.39
C VAL A 82 -3.92 -5.41 -4.16
N ASP A 83 -3.67 -6.32 -5.10
CA ASP A 83 -3.80 -7.75 -4.87
C ASP A 83 -2.64 -8.22 -3.96
N GLY A 84 -2.90 -8.17 -2.64
CA GLY A 84 -1.93 -8.59 -1.65
C GLY A 84 -1.58 -10.07 -1.78
N ASN A 85 -2.57 -10.93 -2.09
CA ASN A 85 -2.39 -12.37 -2.21
C ASN A 85 -1.40 -12.77 -3.31
N ALA A 86 -1.57 -12.20 -4.50
CA ALA A 86 -0.77 -12.54 -5.66
C ALA A 86 0.65 -11.96 -5.60
N TYR A 87 0.84 -10.77 -5.03
CA TYR A 87 2.09 -10.03 -5.18
C TYR A 87 2.85 -9.84 -3.87
N PHE A 88 2.20 -9.55 -2.74
CA PHE A 88 2.91 -8.99 -1.57
C PHE A 88 3.13 -9.96 -0.41
N ASN A 89 2.53 -11.15 -0.42
CA ASN A 89 2.56 -12.07 0.74
C ASN A 89 3.64 -13.17 0.67
N ARG A 90 4.37 -13.30 -0.44
CA ARG A 90 5.37 -14.37 -0.62
C ARG A 90 6.67 -13.80 -1.21
N PRO A 91 7.84 -14.06 -0.59
CA PRO A 91 9.12 -13.66 -1.16
C PRO A 91 9.47 -14.62 -2.31
N SER A 92 8.96 -14.32 -3.50
CA SER A 92 9.15 -15.12 -4.72
C SER A 92 9.68 -14.23 -5.85
N GLN A 93 9.81 -14.78 -7.07
CA GLN A 93 10.16 -13.98 -8.25
C GLN A 93 9.27 -12.74 -8.45
N ARG A 94 8.06 -12.74 -7.88
CA ARG A 94 7.13 -11.61 -7.91
C ARG A 94 7.57 -10.39 -7.11
N LEU A 95 8.68 -10.44 -6.37
CA LEU A 95 9.22 -9.23 -5.70
C LEU A 95 9.56 -8.13 -6.72
N VAL A 96 9.96 -8.51 -7.93
CA VAL A 96 10.15 -7.56 -9.04
C VAL A 96 8.81 -6.92 -9.40
N ASP A 97 7.78 -7.74 -9.70
CA ASP A 97 6.43 -7.26 -9.99
C ASP A 97 5.87 -6.36 -8.87
N SER A 98 6.07 -6.73 -7.60
CA SER A 98 5.66 -5.92 -6.44
C SER A 98 6.32 -4.56 -6.42
N THR A 99 7.61 -4.51 -6.76
CA THR A 99 8.38 -3.26 -6.84
C THR A 99 7.89 -2.41 -8.01
N GLU A 100 7.63 -3.02 -9.17
CA GLU A 100 7.06 -2.34 -10.34
C GLU A 100 5.66 -1.78 -10.06
N ILE A 101 4.80 -2.53 -9.35
CA ILE A 101 3.49 -2.07 -8.89
C ILE A 101 3.65 -0.84 -7.98
N LEU A 102 4.56 -0.88 -7.00
CA LEU A 102 4.82 0.27 -6.13
C LEU A 102 5.35 1.46 -6.92
N ALA A 103 6.23 1.23 -7.90
CA ALA A 103 6.78 2.28 -8.75
C ALA A 103 5.71 2.94 -9.64
N GLU A 104 4.77 2.16 -10.22
CA GLU A 104 3.61 2.72 -10.93
C GLU A 104 2.74 3.60 -10.03
N ILE A 105 2.52 3.17 -8.78
CA ILE A 105 1.72 3.90 -7.81
C ILE A 105 2.41 5.22 -7.41
N LEU A 106 3.70 5.16 -7.09
CA LEU A 106 4.45 6.31 -6.58
C LEU A 106 4.85 7.30 -7.68
N HIS A 107 5.08 6.81 -8.91
CA HIS A 107 5.58 7.61 -10.02
C HIS A 107 4.80 7.33 -11.33
N PRO A 108 3.48 7.58 -11.37
CA PRO A 108 2.61 7.22 -12.50
C PRO A 108 2.93 7.97 -13.81
N SER A 109 3.71 9.07 -13.75
CA SER A 109 4.19 9.79 -14.94
C SER A 109 5.47 9.20 -15.53
N LEU A 110 6.18 8.35 -14.78
CA LEU A 110 7.45 7.74 -15.18
C LEU A 110 7.29 6.26 -15.54
N PHE A 111 6.41 5.54 -14.87
CA PHE A 111 6.25 4.09 -15.03
C PHE A 111 4.83 3.69 -15.44
N ASN A 112 4.77 2.74 -16.37
CA ASN A 112 3.55 2.07 -16.83
C ASN A 112 3.89 0.66 -17.33
N TYR A 113 4.13 -0.24 -16.39
CA TYR A 113 4.33 -1.68 -16.59
C TYR A 113 3.01 -2.43 -16.89
N GLY A 114 1.85 -1.77 -16.82
CA GLY A 114 0.53 -2.29 -17.20
C GLY A 114 -0.21 -3.03 -16.10
N PHE A 115 0.14 -2.75 -14.83
CA PHE A 115 -0.44 -3.38 -13.64
C PHE A 115 -1.71 -2.67 -13.15
N LYS A 116 -1.84 -1.36 -13.41
CA LYS A 116 -3.03 -0.58 -13.08
C LYS A 116 -4.32 -1.22 -13.61
N GLY A 117 -5.31 -1.37 -12.74
CA GLY A 117 -6.60 -2.00 -13.04
C GLY A 117 -6.59 -3.53 -12.95
N LYS A 118 -5.42 -4.18 -12.95
CA LYS A 118 -5.26 -5.64 -12.87
C LYS A 118 -4.79 -6.09 -11.49
N SER A 119 -3.75 -5.45 -10.96
CA SER A 119 -3.14 -5.79 -9.68
C SER A 119 -3.17 -4.65 -8.66
N TRP A 120 -3.47 -3.42 -9.09
CA TRP A 120 -3.73 -2.29 -8.19
C TRP A 120 -4.72 -1.29 -8.78
N LYS A 121 -5.40 -0.54 -7.90
CA LYS A 121 -6.29 0.58 -8.25
C LYS A 121 -6.23 1.67 -7.19
N ALA A 122 -6.59 2.89 -7.56
CA ALA A 122 -6.90 3.91 -6.57
C ALA A 122 -8.19 3.51 -5.85
N LEU A 123 -8.17 3.56 -4.51
CA LEU A 123 -9.38 3.40 -3.73
C LEU A 123 -10.20 4.68 -3.91
N THR A 124 -11.36 4.56 -4.56
CA THR A 124 -12.34 5.64 -4.51
C THR A 124 -12.65 5.89 -3.03
N VAL A 125 -12.53 7.12 -2.54
CA VAL A 125 -12.74 7.49 -1.13
C VAL A 125 -13.96 8.39 -0.99
#